data_AF-A0AAQ3Q528-F1
#
_entry.id   AF-A0AAQ3Q528-F1
#
_cell.length_a   1.000
_cell.length_b   1.000
_cell.length_c   1.000
_cell.angle_alpha   90.00
_cell.angle_beta   90.00
_cell.angle_gamma   90.00
#
_symmetry.space_group_name_H-M   'P 1'
#
loop_
_entity.id
_entity.type
_entity.pdbx_description
1 polymer ?
#
loop_
_entity_poly.entity_id
_entity_poly.type
_entity_poly.pdbx_seq_one_letter_code
_entity_poly.pdbx_strand_id
1 'polypeptide(L)'
;MSVAAHREAAIRCIAVSAAPCGHCRQFLQEIRGEPKIRIPVTSDDNPFSFHPLSHFLPHPFGSLDLLHKDLPPLLKSHDNEVCLLEPTTVEEFYNMIEEGVEG
;
A
#
# COMPACT_ATOMS: atom_id res chain seq x y z
N MET A 1 -4.38 -3.65 14.73
CA MET A 1 -4.55 -2.29 14.19
C MET A 1 -3.93 -2.22 12.81
N SER A 2 -4.61 -1.65 11.82
CA SER A 2 -4.13 -1.57 10.43
C SER A 2 -3.46 -0.21 10.17
N VAL A 3 -2.20 -0.24 9.74
CA VAL A 3 -1.34 0.94 9.48
C VAL A 3 -1.99 1.93 8.50
N ALA A 4 -2.61 1.43 7.43
CA ALA A 4 -3.26 2.27 6.41
C ALA A 4 -4.43 3.09 6.97
N ALA A 5 -5.25 2.48 7.86
CA ALA A 5 -6.40 3.16 8.45
C ALA A 5 -6.01 4.34 9.36
N HIS A 6 -4.77 4.32 9.87
CA HIS A 6 -4.21 5.39 10.70
C HIS A 6 -3.32 6.37 9.92
N ARG A 7 -3.32 6.32 8.58
CA ARG A 7 -2.54 7.21 7.69
C ARG A 7 -1.02 7.15 7.94
N GLU A 8 -0.53 6.01 8.41
CA GLU A 8 0.89 5.77 8.56
C GLU A 8 1.53 5.55 7.19
N ALA A 9 2.57 6.33 6.87
CA ALA A 9 3.15 6.39 5.52
C ALA A 9 4.21 5.32 5.23
N ALA A 10 4.59 4.52 6.24
CA ALA A 10 5.62 3.49 6.12
C ALA A 10 5.55 2.45 7.25
N ILE A 11 6.08 1.26 6.99
CA ILE A 11 6.29 0.21 7.98
C ILE A 11 7.79 -0.05 8.12
N ARG A 12 8.33 0.07 9.33
CA ARG A 12 9.75 -0.20 9.60
C ARG A 12 10.02 -1.65 10.00
N CYS A 13 9.04 -2.30 10.63
CA CYS A 13 9.21 -3.63 11.19
C CYS A 13 7.86 -4.35 11.32
N ILE A 14 7.85 -5.65 11.04
CA ILE A 14 6.71 -6.55 11.28
C ILE A 14 7.26 -7.81 11.95
N ALA A 15 7.03 -7.95 13.26
CA ALA A 15 7.38 -9.18 13.97
C ALA A 15 6.30 -10.25 13.73
N VAL A 16 6.73 -11.46 13.40
CA VAL A 16 5.84 -12.58 13.08
C VAL A 16 6.23 -13.82 13.88
N SER A 17 5.26 -14.66 14.23
CA SER A 17 5.51 -15.90 14.97
C SER A 17 5.97 -17.06 14.11
N ALA A 18 5.91 -16.93 12.79
CA ALA A 18 6.39 -17.90 11.81
C ALA A 18 6.77 -17.16 10.52
N ALA A 19 7.63 -17.76 9.69
CA ALA A 19 8.04 -17.16 8.43
C ALA A 19 6.81 -16.83 7.54
N PRO A 20 6.73 -15.63 6.95
CA PRO A 20 5.56 -15.22 6.16
C PRO A 20 5.36 -16.18 4.98
N CYS A 21 4.13 -16.53 4.62
CA CYS A 21 3.88 -17.35 3.43
C CYS A 21 4.14 -16.56 2.13
N GLY A 22 4.17 -17.23 0.97
CA GLY A 22 4.45 -16.58 -0.32
C GLY A 22 3.49 -15.43 -0.64
N HIS A 23 2.19 -15.59 -0.35
CA HIS A 23 1.19 -14.55 -0.54
C HIS A 23 1.48 -13.29 0.31
N CYS A 24 1.80 -13.46 1.59
CA CYS A 24 2.14 -12.32 2.46
C CYS A 24 3.41 -11.60 1.99
N ARG A 25 4.43 -12.33 1.56
CA ARG A 25 5.67 -11.73 1.02
C ARG A 25 5.36 -10.84 -0.19
N GLN A 26 4.52 -11.33 -1.10
CA GLN A 26 4.11 -10.59 -2.29
C GLN A 26 3.30 -9.33 -1.93
N PHE A 27 2.40 -9.43 -0.96
CA PHE A 27 1.67 -8.25 -0.48
C PHE A 27 2.60 -7.19 0.14
N LEU A 28 3.56 -7.62 0.96
CA LEU A 28 4.55 -6.72 1.58
C LEU A 28 5.46 -6.04 0.55
N GLN A 29 5.68 -6.65 -0.62
CA GLN A 29 6.44 -6.06 -1.72
C GLN A 29 5.77 -4.79 -2.28
N GLU A 30 4.45 -4.67 -2.18
CA GLU A 30 3.71 -3.49 -2.67
C GLU A 30 3.86 -2.25 -1.76
N ILE A 31 4.29 -2.44 -0.50
CA ILE A 31 4.59 -1.39 0.49
C ILE A 31 6.00 -0.79 0.27
N ARG A 32 6.56 -0.96 -0.94
CA ARG A 32 7.91 -0.55 -1.34
C ARG A 32 8.29 0.89 -0.94
N GLY A 33 9.54 1.09 -0.56
CA GLY A 33 10.10 2.39 -0.16
C GLY A 33 11.19 2.23 0.90
N GLU A 34 11.90 3.33 1.19
CA GLU A 34 12.83 3.38 2.33
C GLU A 34 12.12 3.94 3.58
N PRO A 35 12.42 3.41 4.79
CA PRO A 35 13.33 2.29 5.04
C PRO A 35 12.72 0.93 4.64
N LYS A 36 13.55 -0.02 4.19
CA LYS A 36 13.12 -1.41 3.93
C LYS A 36 12.51 -2.06 5.18
N ILE A 37 11.40 -2.78 4.99
CA ILE A 37 10.71 -3.53 6.07
C ILE A 37 11.64 -4.61 6.64
N ARG A 38 11.78 -4.63 7.96
CA ARG A 38 12.50 -5.66 8.72
C ARG A 38 11.53 -6.65 9.36
N ILE A 39 11.85 -7.94 9.31
CA ILE A 39 10.95 -9.01 9.74
C ILE A 39 11.74 -9.97 10.65
N PRO A 40 11.60 -9.85 11.98
CA PRO A 40 12.02 -10.91 12.89
C PRO A 40 10.96 -12.01 12.97
N VAL A 41 11.41 -13.26 12.97
CA VAL A 41 10.57 -14.46 13.10
C VAL A 41 10.82 -15.04 14.49
N THR A 42 9.85 -14.92 15.39
CA THR A 42 10.07 -15.24 16.81
C THR A 42 10.13 -16.74 17.12
N SER A 43 9.78 -17.59 16.15
CA SER A 43 9.94 -19.05 16.25
C SER A 43 11.31 -19.56 15.82
N ASP A 44 12.13 -18.72 15.18
CA ASP A 44 13.44 -19.14 14.70
C ASP A 44 14.43 -19.25 15.88
N ASP A 45 15.51 -20.02 15.68
CA ASP A 45 16.57 -20.23 16.68
C ASP A 45 17.18 -18.91 17.19
N ASN A 46 17.08 -17.85 16.39
CA ASN A 46 17.44 -16.49 16.78
C ASN A 46 16.26 -15.51 16.58
N PRO A 47 15.37 -15.37 17.58
CA PRO A 47 14.14 -14.56 17.46
C PRO A 47 14.41 -13.05 17.37
N PHE A 48 15.64 -12.61 17.61
CA PHE A 48 16.07 -11.21 17.49
C PHE A 48 16.77 -10.91 16.16
N SER A 49 16.90 -11.89 15.27
CA SER A 49 17.46 -11.68 13.94
C SER A 49 16.45 -10.95 13.06
N PHE A 50 16.82 -9.77 12.57
CA PHE A 50 15.99 -8.98 11.66
C PHE A 50 16.41 -9.22 10.22
N HIS A 51 15.50 -9.75 9.41
CA HIS A 51 15.74 -9.98 7.99
C HIS A 51 14.94 -8.99 7.13
N PRO A 52 15.54 -8.42 6.06
CA PRO A 52 14.78 -7.61 5.10
C PRO A 52 13.80 -8.49 4.31
N LEU A 53 12.76 -7.91 3.72
CA LEU A 53 11.83 -8.66 2.85
C LEU A 53 12.54 -9.41 1.71
N SER A 54 13.61 -8.83 1.15
CA SER A 54 14.42 -9.46 0.08
C SER A 54 15.09 -10.77 0.48
N HIS A 55 15.25 -11.03 1.78
CA HIS A 55 15.72 -12.34 2.28
C HIS A 55 14.65 -13.42 2.06
N PHE A 56 13.38 -13.08 2.25
CA PHE A 56 12.26 -14.01 2.11
C PHE A 56 11.74 -14.09 0.67
N LEU A 57 11.94 -13.04 -0.14
CA LEU A 57 11.48 -12.94 -1.52
C LEU A 57 12.62 -12.43 -2.42
N PRO A 58 13.61 -13.30 -2.75
CA PRO A 58 14.68 -12.93 -3.68
C PRO A 58 14.12 -12.78 -5.10
N HIS A 59 14.61 -11.78 -5.84
CA HIS A 59 14.14 -11.46 -7.20
C HIS A 59 12.60 -11.28 -7.26
N PRO A 60 12.06 -10.32 -6.48
CA PRO A 60 10.62 -10.16 -6.39
C PRO A 60 10.05 -9.70 -7.72
N PHE A 61 8.91 -10.26 -8.07
CA PHE A 61 7.99 -9.66 -9.03
C PHE A 61 7.13 -8.61 -8.29
N GLY A 62 6.76 -7.51 -8.92
CA GLY A 62 5.88 -6.51 -8.33
C GLY A 62 5.49 -5.41 -9.30
N SER A 63 4.93 -4.33 -8.77
CA SER A 63 4.47 -3.21 -9.58
C SER A 63 5.50 -2.65 -10.57
N LEU A 64 6.81 -2.69 -10.26
CA LEU A 64 7.85 -2.12 -11.11
C LEU A 64 8.07 -2.94 -12.39
N ASP A 65 7.60 -4.19 -12.40
CA ASP A 65 7.65 -5.07 -13.56
C ASP A 65 6.43 -4.86 -14.49
N LEU A 66 5.38 -4.21 -14.00
CA LEU A 66 4.11 -4.05 -14.71
C LEU A 66 3.71 -2.59 -14.99
N LEU A 67 4.07 -1.68 -14.10
CA LEU A 67 3.54 -0.32 -14.04
C LEU A 67 4.64 0.74 -14.20
N HIS A 68 4.21 1.95 -14.55
CA HIS A 68 5.08 3.13 -14.59
C HIS A 68 5.64 3.45 -13.20
N LYS A 69 6.89 3.91 -13.16
CA LYS A 69 7.65 4.17 -11.92
C LYS A 69 7.10 5.33 -11.09
N ASP A 70 6.26 6.16 -11.69
CA ASP A 70 5.71 7.37 -11.06
C ASP A 70 4.47 7.08 -10.21
N LEU A 71 3.95 5.84 -10.23
CA LEU A 71 2.82 5.47 -9.38
C LEU A 71 3.24 5.33 -7.91
N PRO A 72 2.50 5.97 -6.98
CA PRO A 72 2.80 5.90 -5.56
C PRO A 72 2.67 4.45 -5.06
N PRO A 73 3.62 3.98 -4.24
CA PRO A 73 3.49 2.67 -3.59
C PRO A 73 2.41 2.67 -2.52
N LEU A 74 2.00 1.48 -2.07
CA LEU A 74 1.03 1.37 -0.98
C LEU A 74 1.53 2.12 0.27
N LEU A 75 0.59 2.70 1.02
CA LEU A 75 0.79 3.59 2.17
C LEU A 75 1.31 5.00 1.84
N LYS A 76 1.71 5.30 0.61
CA LYS A 76 1.89 6.70 0.21
C LYS A 76 0.53 7.33 -0.03
N SER A 77 0.40 8.59 0.38
CA SER A 77 -0.81 9.35 0.14
C SER A 77 -1.08 9.39 -1.36
N HIS A 78 -2.29 8.98 -1.74
CA HIS A 78 -2.78 9.06 -3.11
C HIS A 78 -4.23 9.50 -3.03
N ASP A 79 -4.51 10.64 -3.65
CA ASP A 79 -5.87 11.15 -3.83
C ASP A 79 -6.30 10.80 -5.25
N ASN A 80 -7.46 10.16 -5.38
CA ASN A 80 -8.02 9.81 -6.68
C ASN A 80 -8.83 10.98 -7.28
N GLU A 81 -8.88 12.12 -6.59
CA GLU A 81 -9.63 13.32 -6.98
C GLU A 81 -11.14 13.05 -7.14
N VAL A 82 -11.65 12.09 -6.36
CA VAL A 82 -13.07 11.74 -6.34
C VAL A 82 -13.75 12.44 -5.16
N CYS A 83 -14.72 13.29 -5.46
CA CYS A 83 -15.51 13.99 -4.45
C CYS A 83 -16.78 13.21 -4.10
N LEU A 84 -17.13 13.19 -2.82
CA LEU A 84 -18.46 12.78 -2.39
C LEU A 84 -19.42 13.93 -2.73
N LEU A 85 -20.40 13.64 -3.57
CA LEU A 85 -21.51 14.56 -3.79
C LEU A 85 -22.42 14.45 -2.58
N GLU A 86 -22.76 15.58 -1.96
CA GLU A 86 -23.87 15.57 -1.02
C GLU A 86 -25.14 15.21 -1.80
N PRO A 87 -26.07 14.47 -1.19
CA PRO A 87 -27.36 14.21 -1.80
C PRO A 87 -28.22 15.49 -1.73
N THR A 88 -27.80 16.56 -2.40
CA THR A 88 -28.73 17.58 -2.87
C THR A 88 -29.23 17.08 -4.22
N THR A 89 -30.56 16.95 -4.26
CA THR A 89 -31.41 16.41 -5.33
C THR A 89 -30.70 16.10 -6.64
N VAL A 90 -30.80 14.85 -7.08
CA VAL A 90 -30.27 14.29 -8.35
C VAL A 90 -30.36 15.28 -9.54
N GLU A 91 -31.36 16.15 -9.56
CA GLU A 91 -31.56 17.27 -10.50
C GLU A 91 -30.42 18.32 -10.54
N GLU A 92 -29.83 18.70 -9.42
CA GLU A 92 -28.71 19.68 -9.38
C GLU A 92 -27.44 19.08 -9.98
N PHE A 93 -27.20 17.78 -9.80
CA PHE A 93 -26.05 17.09 -10.37
C PHE A 93 -26.11 17.00 -11.90
N TYR A 94 -27.30 16.72 -12.47
CA TYR A 94 -27.48 16.72 -13.93
C TYR A 94 -27.28 18.12 -14.52
N ASN A 95 -27.81 19.18 -13.88
CA ASN A 95 -27.61 20.56 -14.33
C ASN A 95 -26.12 20.96 -14.31
N MET A 96 -25.36 20.54 -13.30
CA MET A 96 -23.92 20.84 -13.19
C MET A 96 -23.07 20.12 -14.25
N ILE A 97 -23.49 18.94 -14.71
CA ILE A 97 -22.84 18.23 -15.82
C ILE A 97 -23.14 18.92 -17.15
N GLU A 98 -24.38 19.37 -17.39
CA GLU A 98 -24.75 20.02 -18.65
C GLU A 98 -24.09 21.40 -18.83
N GLU A 99 -23.97 22.19 -17.75
CA GLU A 99 -23.29 23.50 -17.79
C GLU A 99 -21.77 23.40 -17.97
N GLY A 100 -21.15 22.26 -17.66
CA GLY A 100 -19.71 22.02 -17.80
C GLY A 100 -19.24 21.55 -19.17
N VAL A 101 -20.15 21.36 -20.13
CA VAL A 101 -19.85 20.80 -21.48
C VAL A 101 -19.81 21.89 -22.58
N GLU A 102 -20.18 23.14 -22.29
CA GLU A 102 -20.15 24.26 -23.27
C GLU A 102 -19.00 25.29 -23.05
N GLY A 103 -17.87 24.87 -22.48
CA GLY A 103 -16.66 25.70 -22.31
C GLY A 103 -15.50 25.29 -23.21
#